data_AF-X1DV29-F1
#
_entry.id   AF-X1DV29-F1
#
_cell.length_a   1.000
_cell.length_b   1.000
_cell.length_c   1.000
_cell.angle_alpha   90.00
_cell.angle_beta   90.00
_cell.angle_gamma   90.00
#
_symmetry.space_group_name_H-M   'P 1'
#
loop_
_entity.id
_entity.type
_entity.pdbx_description
1 polymer ?
#
loop_
_entity_poly.entity_id
_entity_poly.type
_entity_poly.pdbx_seq_one_letter_code
_entity_poly.pdbx_strand_id
1 'polypeptide(L)'
;TANTEMSHITEQFTRTALSNTETDFTLEANARVIYNLKGGQSLRQRISSLFSSELGENLIETESDEKKTGVHIYALLGKPEISRTNNKLQYIFLNSRFIRDKFISHAIKEAYRGCIEENRFPVIFLFIDMPYEEYDVNVHPTKIEVRFYNSNLIHSQILAVLREKLLAVDVGVSAKIPAGRYKSKQIGEAIAEFFKKHRPIHTQEQMGLQSAEPLRKYQTQYRPSTEYERQLTQKRNFLQIHDSYIVTETDEGFCIID
;
A
#
# COMPACT_ATOMS: atom_id res chain seq x y z
N THR A 1 21.82 5.67 -29.68
CA THR A 1 21.39 6.98 -30.22
C THR A 1 21.60 8.05 -29.16
N ALA A 2 21.92 9.28 -29.53
CA ALA A 2 22.34 10.35 -28.59
C ALA A 2 21.37 10.58 -27.41
N ASN A 3 20.06 10.42 -27.62
CA ASN A 3 19.05 10.55 -26.55
C ASN A 3 19.15 9.43 -25.49
N THR A 4 19.54 8.23 -25.89
CA THR A 4 19.76 7.09 -24.98
C THR A 4 21.01 7.33 -24.13
N GLU A 5 22.10 7.80 -24.74
CA GLU A 5 23.33 8.15 -24.02
C GLU A 5 23.09 9.29 -23.03
N MET A 6 22.36 10.33 -23.43
CA MET A 6 21.98 11.43 -22.53
C MET A 6 21.17 10.95 -21.32
N SER A 7 20.28 9.97 -21.53
CA SER A 7 19.50 9.36 -20.44
C SER A 7 20.41 8.59 -19.48
N HIS A 8 21.43 7.89 -19.98
CA HIS A 8 22.41 7.19 -19.14
C HIS A 8 23.30 8.16 -18.35
N ILE A 9 23.75 9.26 -18.97
CA ILE A 9 24.52 10.32 -18.30
C ILE A 9 23.68 10.95 -17.19
N THR A 10 22.45 11.33 -17.50
CA THR A 10 21.51 11.92 -16.54
C THR A 10 21.27 10.98 -15.36
N GLU A 11 21.07 9.69 -15.61
CA GLU A 11 20.87 8.72 -14.54
C GLU A 11 22.10 8.59 -13.62
N GLN A 12 23.32 8.59 -14.17
CA GLN A 12 24.54 8.55 -13.37
C GLN A 12 24.77 9.84 -12.58
N PHE A 13 24.47 10.99 -13.20
CA PHE A 13 24.48 12.28 -12.52
C PHE A 13 23.50 12.27 -11.33
N THR A 14 22.26 11.83 -11.54
CA THR A 14 21.23 11.75 -10.49
C THR A 14 21.67 10.85 -9.33
N ARG A 15 22.23 9.67 -9.61
CA ARG A 15 22.74 8.77 -8.55
C ARG A 15 23.82 9.42 -7.71
N THR A 16 24.75 10.13 -8.35
CA THR A 16 25.86 10.80 -7.67
C THR A 16 25.37 12.00 -6.85
N ALA A 17 24.43 12.78 -7.40
CA ALA A 17 23.86 13.94 -6.75
C ALA A 17 22.97 13.57 -5.54
N LEU A 18 22.27 12.44 -5.59
CA LEU A 18 21.43 11.97 -4.49
C LEU A 18 22.23 11.52 -3.26
N SER A 19 23.39 10.90 -3.46
CA SER A 19 24.22 10.44 -2.34
C SER A 19 25.12 11.51 -1.73
N ASN A 20 25.16 12.72 -2.31
CA ASN A 20 26.06 13.81 -1.92
C ASN A 20 25.32 15.16 -1.86
N THR A 21 24.51 15.37 -0.83
CA THR A 21 23.71 16.60 -0.66
C THR A 21 24.52 17.83 -0.27
N GLU A 22 25.76 17.67 0.18
CA GLU A 22 26.65 18.78 0.54
C GLU A 22 27.33 19.41 -0.67
N THR A 23 27.37 18.72 -1.80
CA THR A 23 28.13 19.16 -2.98
C THR A 23 27.22 19.88 -3.99
N ASP A 24 27.78 20.92 -4.62
CA ASP A 24 27.18 21.58 -5.79
C ASP A 24 27.34 20.70 -7.04
N PHE A 25 26.25 20.50 -7.78
CA PHE A 25 26.25 19.72 -9.02
C PHE A 25 25.63 20.52 -10.15
N THR A 26 26.34 20.60 -11.28
CA THR A 26 25.80 21.18 -12.52
C THR A 26 25.97 20.19 -13.65
N LEU A 27 24.88 19.93 -14.39
CA LEU A 27 24.91 19.16 -15.65
C LEU A 27 24.57 20.08 -16.80
N GLU A 28 25.48 20.20 -17.76
CA GLU A 28 25.32 21.00 -18.96
C GLU A 28 25.45 20.10 -20.19
N ALA A 29 24.58 20.30 -21.18
CA ALA A 29 24.69 19.68 -22.49
C ALA A 29 24.36 20.67 -23.59
N ASN A 30 25.18 20.71 -24.65
CA ASN A 30 24.99 21.59 -25.81
C ASN A 30 24.78 23.06 -25.40
N ALA A 31 25.61 23.57 -24.48
CA ALA A 31 25.53 24.94 -23.94
C ALA A 31 24.23 25.26 -23.16
N ARG A 32 23.47 24.23 -22.75
CA ARG A 32 22.27 24.38 -21.94
C ARG A 32 22.44 23.66 -20.61
N VAL A 33 22.20 24.39 -19.53
CA VAL A 33 22.17 23.82 -18.18
C VAL A 33 20.90 22.98 -18.04
N ILE A 34 21.08 21.69 -17.81
CA ILE A 34 19.99 20.73 -17.56
C ILE A 34 19.66 20.71 -16.07
N TYR A 35 20.69 20.58 -15.22
CA TYR A 35 20.54 20.62 -13.77
C TYR A 35 21.54 21.59 -13.16
N ASN A 36 21.10 22.30 -12.13
CA ASN A 36 21.92 23.14 -11.25
C ASN A 36 21.43 22.94 -9.82
N LEU A 37 22.14 22.11 -9.08
CA LEU A 37 21.79 21.68 -7.73
C LEU A 37 22.78 22.27 -6.75
N LYS A 38 22.29 22.97 -5.74
CA LYS A 38 23.13 23.63 -4.73
C LYS A 38 23.49 22.69 -3.59
N GLY A 39 24.72 22.78 -3.10
CA GLY A 39 25.16 22.12 -1.87
C GLY A 39 24.36 22.59 -0.65
N GLY A 40 24.29 21.75 0.38
CA GLY A 40 23.58 22.02 1.64
C GLY A 40 22.05 21.97 1.53
N GLN A 41 21.51 21.53 0.40
CA GLN A 41 20.07 21.25 0.25
C GLN A 41 19.69 20.04 1.09
N SER A 42 18.51 20.08 1.73
CA SER A 42 17.95 18.86 2.32
C SER A 42 17.71 17.81 1.23
N LEU A 43 17.74 16.53 1.59
CA LEU A 43 17.56 15.46 0.61
C LEU A 43 16.21 15.56 -0.10
N ARG A 44 15.15 15.98 0.61
CA ARG A 44 13.85 16.29 0.01
C ARG A 44 13.95 17.38 -1.06
N GLN A 45 14.63 18.50 -0.79
CA GLN A 45 14.83 19.59 -1.77
C GLN A 45 15.66 19.13 -2.96
N ARG A 46 16.68 18.29 -2.72
CA ARG A 46 17.51 17.69 -3.77
C ARG A 46 16.67 16.82 -4.70
N ILE A 47 15.80 15.98 -4.14
CA ILE A 47 14.86 15.14 -4.90
C ILE A 47 13.86 16.00 -5.69
N SER A 48 13.29 17.04 -5.07
CA SER A 48 12.39 17.97 -5.79
C SER A 48 13.08 18.62 -6.99
N SER A 49 14.37 18.95 -6.87
CA SER A 49 15.16 19.59 -7.93
C SER A 49 15.57 18.63 -9.05
N LEU A 50 15.77 17.35 -8.72
CA LEU A 50 16.16 16.30 -9.68
C LEU A 50 14.98 15.73 -10.46
N PHE A 51 13.79 15.66 -9.86
CA PHE A 51 12.62 15.01 -10.46
C PHE A 51 11.47 16.01 -10.65
N SER A 52 10.72 16.31 -9.59
CA SER A 52 9.65 17.32 -9.59
C SER A 52 9.30 17.75 -8.18
N SER A 53 8.77 18.98 -8.01
CA SER A 53 8.30 19.48 -6.70
C SER A 53 7.24 18.55 -6.08
N GLU A 54 6.28 18.13 -6.89
CA GLU A 54 5.20 17.20 -6.49
C GLU A 54 5.75 15.89 -5.92
N LEU A 55 6.85 15.37 -6.48
CA LEU A 55 7.47 14.15 -5.97
C LEU A 55 7.93 14.38 -4.52
N GLY A 56 8.69 15.45 -4.26
CA GLY A 56 9.25 15.74 -2.93
C GLY A 56 8.22 16.08 -1.86
N GLU A 57 7.07 16.64 -2.24
CA GLU A 57 5.94 16.90 -1.34
C GLU A 57 5.24 15.61 -0.90
N ASN A 58 5.21 14.60 -1.77
CA ASN A 58 4.58 13.31 -1.52
C ASN A 58 5.54 12.27 -0.91
N LEU A 59 6.65 12.71 -0.31
CA LEU A 59 7.58 11.86 0.43
C LEU A 59 7.35 11.92 1.95
N ILE A 60 7.41 10.75 2.55
CA ILE A 60 7.38 10.49 3.98
C ILE A 60 8.79 10.10 4.41
N GLU A 61 9.31 10.77 5.42
CA GLU A 61 10.67 10.55 5.92
C GLU A 61 10.66 9.59 7.11
N THR A 62 11.64 8.68 7.13
CA THR A 62 11.85 7.72 8.21
C THR A 62 13.33 7.45 8.42
N GLU A 63 13.71 7.20 9.67
CA GLU A 63 15.08 6.99 10.10
C GLU A 63 15.11 5.95 11.21
N SER A 64 16.15 5.12 11.23
CA SER A 64 16.38 4.09 12.25
C SER A 64 17.87 3.90 12.44
N ASP A 65 18.32 3.98 13.69
CA ASP A 65 19.71 3.76 14.08
C ASP A 65 19.79 2.57 15.04
N GLU A 66 20.25 1.41 14.54
CA GLU A 66 20.39 0.19 15.34
C GLU A 66 21.83 0.04 15.85
N LYS A 67 22.06 0.51 17.07
CA LYS A 67 23.40 0.53 17.70
C LYS A 67 24.04 -0.85 17.85
N LYS A 68 23.25 -1.93 17.94
CA LYS A 68 23.78 -3.30 18.10
C LYS A 68 24.41 -3.84 16.83
N THR A 69 23.82 -3.53 15.69
CA THR A 69 24.27 -3.99 14.37
C THR A 69 25.15 -2.96 13.69
N GLY A 70 25.14 -1.71 14.16
CA GLY A 70 25.82 -0.58 13.51
C GLY A 70 25.16 -0.18 12.20
N VAL A 71 23.91 -0.62 11.96
CA VAL A 71 23.17 -0.35 10.74
C VAL A 71 22.28 0.87 10.98
N HIS A 72 22.53 1.92 10.20
CA HIS A 72 21.72 3.11 10.11
C HIS A 72 20.93 3.10 8.80
N ILE A 73 19.63 3.35 8.90
CA ILE A 73 18.71 3.37 7.76
C ILE A 73 18.01 4.71 7.75
N TYR A 74 18.17 5.46 6.66
CA TYR A 74 17.42 6.67 6.39
C TYR A 74 16.66 6.50 5.07
N ALA A 75 15.38 6.86 5.03
CA ALA A 75 14.59 6.70 3.83
C ALA A 75 13.55 7.81 3.63
N LEU A 76 13.37 8.19 2.36
CA LEU A 76 12.19 8.91 1.89
C LEU A 76 11.29 7.96 1.09
N LEU A 77 10.13 7.69 1.66
CA LEU A 77 9.09 6.81 1.15
C LEU A 77 8.04 7.61 0.38
N GLY A 78 7.78 7.25 -0.86
CA GLY A 78 6.65 7.81 -1.58
C GLY A 78 5.34 7.33 -1.00
N LYS A 79 4.36 8.26 -0.89
CA LYS A 79 2.98 7.87 -0.57
C LYS A 79 2.46 6.84 -1.58
N PRO A 80 1.60 5.90 -1.16
CA PRO A 80 1.05 4.88 -2.06
C PRO A 80 0.37 5.44 -3.33
N GLU A 81 -0.22 6.64 -3.26
CA GLU A 81 -0.86 7.30 -4.40
C GLU A 81 0.12 7.58 -5.55
N ILE A 82 1.38 7.88 -5.23
CA ILE A 82 2.42 8.21 -6.21
C ILE A 82 3.23 6.99 -6.67
N SER A 83 2.73 5.77 -6.48
CA SER A 83 3.35 4.57 -7.03
C SER A 83 3.53 4.65 -8.56
N ARG A 84 4.34 3.77 -9.15
CA ARG A 84 4.74 3.80 -10.56
C ARG A 84 4.52 2.45 -11.22
N THR A 85 4.45 2.44 -12.55
CA THR A 85 4.35 1.20 -13.34
C THR A 85 5.70 0.50 -13.52
N ASN A 86 6.80 1.14 -13.13
CA ASN A 86 8.15 0.59 -13.16
C ASN A 86 8.92 0.97 -11.89
N ASN A 87 10.02 0.27 -11.64
CA ASN A 87 10.88 0.45 -10.48
C ASN A 87 12.01 1.49 -10.69
N LYS A 88 11.89 2.40 -11.67
CA LYS A 88 12.98 3.36 -11.96
C LYS A 88 13.21 4.38 -10.84
N LEU A 89 12.18 4.68 -10.04
CA LEU A 89 12.27 5.60 -8.89
C LEU A 89 12.55 4.86 -7.58
N GLN A 90 13.29 3.75 -7.64
CA GLN A 90 13.82 3.05 -6.48
C GLN A 90 15.32 3.27 -6.45
N TYR A 91 15.76 4.21 -5.61
CA TYR A 91 17.16 4.49 -5.38
C TYR A 91 17.57 3.89 -4.03
N ILE A 92 18.54 2.99 -4.05
CA ILE A 92 19.06 2.32 -2.86
C ILE A 92 20.56 2.61 -2.81
N PHE A 93 21.00 3.14 -1.68
CA PHE A 93 22.39 3.49 -1.42
C PHE A 93 22.91 2.73 -0.22
N LEU A 94 24.13 2.22 -0.32
CA LEU A 94 24.88 1.59 0.76
C LEU A 94 26.20 2.34 0.93
N ASN A 95 26.43 2.99 2.06
CA ASN A 95 27.60 3.85 2.31
C ASN A 95 27.86 4.79 1.10
N SER A 96 26.83 5.56 0.72
CA SER A 96 26.80 6.48 -0.43
C SER A 96 26.96 5.86 -1.84
N ARG A 97 27.06 4.53 -1.97
CA ARG A 97 27.12 3.83 -3.27
C ARG A 97 25.74 3.36 -3.71
N PHE A 98 25.34 3.68 -4.94
CA PHE A 98 24.13 3.11 -5.52
C PHE A 98 24.27 1.60 -5.73
N ILE A 99 23.32 0.83 -5.22
CA ILE A 99 23.31 -0.63 -5.33
C ILE A 99 21.98 -1.13 -5.92
N ARG A 100 21.99 -2.36 -6.43
CA ARG A 100 20.77 -3.11 -6.74
C ARG A 100 20.87 -4.46 -6.07
N ASP A 101 19.95 -4.69 -5.16
CA ASP A 101 19.84 -5.97 -4.45
C ASP A 101 18.40 -6.47 -4.47
N LYS A 102 18.23 -7.77 -4.76
CA LYS A 102 16.92 -8.40 -4.88
C LYS A 102 16.24 -8.60 -3.54
N PHE A 103 17.00 -8.84 -2.47
CA PHE A 103 16.46 -8.99 -1.12
C PHE A 103 15.93 -7.66 -0.62
N ILE A 104 16.68 -6.56 -0.77
CA ILE A 104 16.21 -5.22 -0.40
C ILE A 104 14.98 -4.84 -1.23
N SER A 105 15.00 -5.08 -2.55
CA SER A 105 13.84 -4.83 -3.42
C SER A 105 12.60 -5.60 -2.95
N HIS A 106 12.78 -6.84 -2.49
CA HIS A 106 11.72 -7.66 -1.93
C HIS A 106 11.22 -7.11 -0.59
N ALA A 107 12.11 -6.70 0.32
CA ALA A 107 11.73 -6.05 1.59
C ALA A 107 10.86 -4.81 1.36
N ILE A 108 11.25 -3.96 0.41
CA ILE A 108 10.51 -2.76 0.03
C ILE A 108 9.13 -3.14 -0.52
N LYS A 109 9.04 -4.12 -1.41
CA LYS A 109 7.76 -4.58 -1.96
C LYS A 109 6.83 -5.11 -0.87
N GLU A 110 7.35 -5.92 0.05
CA GLU A 110 6.56 -6.46 1.16
C GLU A 110 6.14 -5.40 2.19
N ALA A 111 6.93 -4.34 2.39
CA ALA A 111 6.56 -3.23 3.26
C ALA A 111 5.33 -2.47 2.74
N TYR A 112 5.20 -2.35 1.42
CA TYR A 112 4.08 -1.69 0.73
C TYR A 112 2.89 -2.61 0.43
N ARG A 113 2.97 -3.88 0.82
CA ARG A 113 1.92 -4.87 0.52
C ARG A 113 0.60 -4.47 1.19
N GLY A 114 -0.45 -4.40 0.38
CA GLY A 114 -1.78 -3.95 0.81
C GLY A 114 -1.97 -2.43 0.74
N CYS A 115 -0.91 -1.63 0.57
CA CYS A 115 -1.00 -0.19 0.37
C CYS A 115 -1.02 0.20 -1.12
N ILE A 116 -0.35 -0.58 -1.97
CA ILE A 116 -0.29 -0.37 -3.43
C ILE A 116 -0.80 -1.60 -4.18
N GLU A 117 -1.21 -1.40 -5.44
CA GLU A 117 -1.59 -2.47 -6.37
C GLU A 117 -0.41 -3.40 -6.69
N GLU A 118 -0.68 -4.68 -6.95
CA GLU A 118 0.33 -5.74 -7.13
C GLU A 118 1.35 -5.48 -8.26
N ASN A 119 0.90 -4.80 -9.33
CA ASN A 119 1.72 -4.47 -10.51
C ASN A 119 2.30 -3.05 -10.47
N ARG A 120 2.24 -2.38 -9.31
CA ARG A 120 2.84 -1.06 -9.10
C ARG A 120 4.06 -1.17 -8.20
N PHE A 121 4.95 -0.21 -8.36
CA PHE A 121 6.20 -0.09 -7.65
C PHE A 121 6.17 1.17 -6.78
N PRO A 122 6.60 1.09 -5.52
CA PRO A 122 6.74 2.27 -4.69
C PRO A 122 7.88 3.15 -5.19
N VAL A 123 7.74 4.46 -4.95
CA VAL A 123 8.84 5.43 -5.04
C VAL A 123 9.59 5.36 -3.71
N ILE A 124 10.91 5.19 -3.76
CA ILE A 124 11.73 5.11 -2.54
C ILE A 124 13.15 5.62 -2.80
N PHE A 125 13.65 6.36 -1.83
CA PHE A 125 15.05 6.77 -1.72
C PHE A 125 15.57 6.23 -0.38
N LEU A 126 16.29 5.13 -0.42
CA LEU A 126 16.77 4.38 0.74
C LEU A 126 18.30 4.54 0.86
N PHE A 127 18.75 4.93 2.03
CA PHE A 127 20.15 5.12 2.39
C PHE A 127 20.45 4.21 3.58
N ILE A 128 21.45 3.36 3.42
CA ILE A 128 21.89 2.40 4.42
C ILE A 128 23.36 2.70 4.70
N ASP A 129 23.67 2.98 5.96
CA ASP A 129 25.05 3.08 6.43
C ASP A 129 25.34 1.92 7.37
N MET A 130 26.44 1.20 7.13
CA MET A 130 26.83 0.05 7.95
C MET A 130 28.33 -0.24 7.85
N PRO A 131 28.91 -1.00 8.80
CA PRO A 131 30.33 -1.36 8.77
C PRO A 131 30.72 -2.09 7.47
N TYR A 132 31.92 -1.79 6.94
CA TYR A 132 32.40 -2.37 5.68
C TYR A 132 32.67 -3.88 5.79
N GLU A 133 32.84 -4.40 7.01
CA GLU A 133 33.03 -5.82 7.29
C GLU A 133 31.76 -6.65 7.09
N GLU A 134 30.59 -6.01 7.12
CA GLU A 134 29.29 -6.67 7.04
C GLU A 134 28.79 -6.85 5.59
N TYR A 135 29.56 -6.39 4.59
CA TYR A 135 29.21 -6.57 3.17
C TYR A 135 30.42 -6.58 2.23
N ASP A 136 30.26 -7.23 1.08
CA ASP A 136 31.26 -7.28 0.01
C ASP A 136 30.69 -6.71 -1.31
N VAL A 137 31.31 -5.65 -1.81
CA VAL A 137 31.00 -4.99 -3.10
C VAL A 137 31.77 -5.58 -4.28
N ASN A 138 32.78 -6.42 -4.03
CA ASN A 138 33.66 -6.98 -5.05
C ASN A 138 33.08 -8.23 -5.73
N VAL A 139 31.76 -8.39 -5.74
CA VAL A 139 31.08 -9.56 -6.30
C VAL A 139 30.72 -9.44 -7.77
N HIS A 140 30.70 -8.22 -8.33
CA HIS A 140 30.36 -7.98 -9.74
C HIS A 140 31.26 -6.90 -10.37
N PRO A 141 31.62 -6.99 -11.67
CA PRO A 141 32.48 -6.01 -12.34
C PRO A 141 32.04 -4.55 -12.21
N THR A 142 30.71 -4.31 -12.21
CA THR A 142 30.11 -2.97 -12.08
C THR A 142 29.97 -2.49 -10.64
N LYS A 143 30.21 -3.36 -9.63
CA LYS A 143 30.06 -3.06 -8.19
C LYS A 143 28.66 -2.52 -7.81
N ILE A 144 27.65 -2.88 -8.59
CA ILE A 144 26.23 -2.53 -8.36
C ILE A 144 25.57 -3.58 -7.45
N GLU A 145 26.02 -4.83 -7.55
CA GLU A 145 25.55 -5.92 -6.69
C GLU A 145 26.43 -5.99 -5.44
N VAL A 146 25.82 -6.31 -4.31
CA VAL A 146 26.48 -6.42 -3.01
C VAL A 146 26.10 -7.75 -2.38
N ARG A 147 27.05 -8.39 -1.72
CA ARG A 147 26.80 -9.55 -0.87
C ARG A 147 26.88 -9.12 0.59
N PHE A 148 25.74 -9.10 1.27
CA PHE A 148 25.71 -8.91 2.71
C PHE A 148 26.17 -10.19 3.42
N TYR A 149 26.84 -10.02 4.56
CA TYR A 149 27.18 -11.13 5.45
C TYR A 149 25.90 -11.74 6.05
N ASN A 150 24.97 -10.89 6.49
CA ASN A 150 23.66 -11.29 7.01
C ASN A 150 22.50 -10.62 6.26
N SER A 151 22.20 -11.10 5.04
CA SER A 151 21.12 -10.56 4.21
C SER A 151 19.73 -10.60 4.87
N ASN A 152 19.47 -11.61 5.71
CA ASN A 152 18.16 -11.76 6.38
C ASN A 152 17.94 -10.68 7.43
N LEU A 153 18.99 -10.29 8.17
CA LEU A 153 18.93 -9.21 9.13
C LEU A 153 18.65 -7.87 8.44
N ILE A 154 19.39 -7.57 7.37
CA ILE A 154 19.17 -6.33 6.60
C ILE A 154 17.76 -6.30 6.00
N HIS A 155 17.29 -7.42 5.47
CA HIS A 155 15.93 -7.57 4.95
C HIS A 155 14.87 -7.26 6.02
N SER A 156 14.96 -7.91 7.19
CA SER A 156 13.97 -7.76 8.24
C SER A 156 13.98 -6.35 8.85
N GLN A 157 15.17 -5.75 9.00
CA GLN A 157 15.32 -4.39 9.54
C GLN A 157 14.72 -3.36 8.59
N ILE A 158 15.02 -3.44 7.28
CA ILE A 158 14.40 -2.57 6.28
C ILE A 158 12.89 -2.76 6.28
N LEU A 159 12.41 -4.00 6.21
CA LEU A 159 10.97 -4.28 6.22
C LEU A 159 10.28 -3.68 7.43
N ALA A 160 10.85 -3.85 8.63
CA ALA A 160 10.28 -3.32 9.87
C ALA A 160 10.20 -1.78 9.84
N VAL A 161 11.31 -1.09 9.54
CA VAL A 161 11.38 0.37 9.53
C VAL A 161 10.39 0.98 8.54
N LEU A 162 10.32 0.43 7.32
CA LEU A 162 9.42 0.96 6.30
C LEU A 162 7.96 0.67 6.64
N ARG A 163 7.65 -0.54 7.12
CA ARG A 163 6.27 -0.95 7.43
C ARG A 163 5.72 -0.20 8.63
N GLU A 164 6.52 -0.02 9.68
CA GLU A 164 6.14 0.77 10.86
C GLU A 164 5.75 2.19 10.43
N LYS A 165 6.57 2.83 9.59
CA LYS A 165 6.27 4.18 9.11
C LYS A 165 5.01 4.24 8.25
N LEU A 166 4.84 3.29 7.33
CA LEU A 166 3.67 3.25 6.44
C LEU A 166 2.35 3.02 7.19
N LEU A 167 2.38 2.25 8.28
CA LEU A 167 1.22 2.03 9.15
C LEU A 167 0.94 3.22 10.08
N ALA A 168 1.99 3.95 10.49
CA ALA A 168 1.86 5.12 11.36
C ALA A 168 1.37 6.36 10.62
N VAL A 169 1.66 6.47 9.32
CA VAL A 169 1.05 7.51 8.49
C VAL A 169 -0.38 7.08 8.21
N ASP A 170 -1.32 8.00 8.44
CA ASP A 170 -2.71 7.86 8.01
C ASP A 170 -2.71 7.93 6.48
N VAL A 171 -2.27 6.84 5.86
CA VAL A 171 -2.34 6.60 4.44
C VAL A 171 -3.82 6.41 4.19
N GLY A 172 -4.51 7.54 4.02
CA GLY A 172 -5.88 7.59 3.57
C GLY A 172 -5.94 6.96 2.19
N VAL A 173 -5.92 5.63 2.14
CA VAL A 173 -6.34 4.85 0.99
C VAL A 173 -7.80 5.23 0.85
N SER A 174 -8.05 6.28 0.07
CA SER A 174 -9.38 6.64 -0.38
C SER A 174 -9.79 5.50 -1.28
N ALA A 175 -10.35 4.46 -0.67
CA ALA A 175 -11.04 3.39 -1.35
C ALA A 175 -12.19 4.07 -2.09
N LYS A 176 -11.94 4.42 -3.35
CA LYS A 176 -13.01 4.79 -4.27
C LYS A 176 -13.79 3.52 -4.51
N ILE A 177 -14.84 3.32 -3.72
CA ILE A 177 -15.90 2.38 -4.04
C ILE A 177 -16.28 2.74 -5.49
N PRO A 178 -16.12 1.81 -6.46
CA PRO A 178 -16.50 2.11 -7.83
C PRO A 178 -17.95 2.56 -7.78
N ALA A 179 -18.22 3.80 -8.18
CA ALA A 179 -19.56 4.34 -8.32
C ALA A 179 -20.24 3.68 -9.53
N GLY A 180 -20.36 2.36 -9.50
CA GLY A 180 -21.28 1.63 -10.33
C GLY A 180 -22.67 1.97 -9.84
N ARG A 181 -23.43 2.69 -10.66
CA ARG A 181 -24.90 2.70 -10.57
C ARG A 181 -25.38 1.26 -10.82
N TYR A 182 -25.31 0.41 -9.82
CA TYR A 182 -26.08 -0.82 -9.82
C TYR A 182 -27.53 -0.39 -9.62
N LYS A 183 -28.29 -0.39 -10.73
CA LYS A 183 -29.74 -0.31 -10.64
C LYS A 183 -30.19 -1.50 -9.80
N SER A 184 -30.64 -1.24 -8.58
CA SER A 184 -31.17 -2.19 -7.60
C SER A 184 -32.26 -3.13 -8.14
N LYS A 185 -32.79 -2.88 -9.33
CA LYS A 185 -33.74 -3.76 -10.02
C LYS A 185 -33.15 -5.04 -10.63
N GLN A 186 -31.86 -5.09 -10.99
CA GLN A 186 -31.31 -6.24 -11.72
C GLN A 186 -30.63 -7.31 -10.84
N ILE A 187 -30.26 -6.97 -9.60
CA ILE A 187 -29.65 -7.94 -8.68
C ILE A 187 -30.71 -8.97 -8.23
N GLY A 188 -31.94 -8.52 -7.96
CA GLY A 188 -33.04 -9.42 -7.60
C GLY A 188 -33.43 -10.37 -8.73
N GLU A 189 -33.41 -9.91 -9.99
CA GLU A 189 -33.70 -10.74 -11.17
C GLU A 189 -32.59 -11.77 -11.41
N ALA A 190 -31.31 -11.37 -11.30
CA ALA A 190 -30.18 -12.29 -11.46
C ALA A 190 -30.12 -13.37 -10.36
N ILE A 191 -30.43 -13.00 -9.11
CA ILE A 191 -30.53 -13.95 -8.00
C ILE A 191 -31.73 -14.89 -8.21
N ALA A 192 -32.88 -14.37 -8.63
CA ALA A 192 -34.07 -15.18 -8.92
C ALA A 192 -33.86 -16.15 -10.10
N GLU A 193 -33.09 -15.74 -11.11
CA GLU A 193 -32.72 -16.57 -12.26
C GLU A 193 -31.75 -17.70 -11.86
N PHE A 194 -30.80 -17.41 -10.97
CA PHE A 194 -29.89 -18.40 -10.38
C PHE A 194 -30.63 -19.49 -9.59
N PHE A 195 -31.58 -19.12 -8.72
CA PHE A 195 -32.40 -20.08 -7.97
C PHE A 195 -33.42 -20.84 -8.84
N LYS A 196 -33.85 -20.27 -9.97
CA LYS A 196 -34.65 -21.00 -10.98
C LYS A 196 -33.83 -22.07 -11.70
N LYS A 197 -32.57 -21.78 -12.02
CA LYS A 197 -31.68 -22.68 -12.74
C LYS A 197 -31.17 -23.82 -11.86
N HIS A 198 -31.11 -23.62 -10.54
CA HIS A 198 -30.63 -24.59 -9.57
C HIS A 198 -31.67 -24.84 -8.48
N ARG A 199 -32.75 -25.55 -8.84
CA ARG A 199 -33.73 -26.06 -7.86
C ARG A 199 -33.20 -27.37 -7.24
N PRO A 200 -33.06 -27.46 -5.91
CA PRO A 200 -32.89 -28.75 -5.26
C PRO A 200 -34.15 -29.59 -5.47
N ILE A 201 -33.95 -30.81 -5.98
CA ILE A 201 -35.00 -31.81 -6.14
C ILE A 201 -35.23 -32.41 -4.76
N HIS A 202 -36.22 -31.92 -4.02
CA HIS A 202 -36.96 -32.76 -3.09
C HIS A 202 -38.43 -32.34 -3.03
N THR A 203 -39.26 -33.31 -3.38
CA THR A 203 -40.71 -33.30 -3.40
C THR A 203 -41.20 -33.55 -1.98
N GLN A 204 -42.05 -32.69 -1.43
CA GLN A 204 -43.06 -33.15 -0.48
C GLN A 204 -44.38 -32.38 -0.66
N GLU A 205 -45.31 -33.18 -1.15
CA GLU A 205 -46.77 -33.19 -1.21
C GLU A 205 -47.60 -31.96 -0.83
N GLN A 206 -48.62 -31.79 -1.67
CA GLN A 206 -49.69 -30.80 -1.68
C GLN A 206 -50.60 -30.91 -0.46
N MET A 207 -51.07 -29.76 0.01
CA MET A 207 -52.46 -29.66 0.45
C MET A 207 -53.02 -28.30 0.03
N GLY A 208 -53.98 -28.35 -0.89
CA GLY A 208 -54.53 -27.19 -1.56
C GLY A 208 -55.67 -26.52 -0.81
N LEU A 209 -55.99 -25.30 -1.25
CA LEU A 209 -57.37 -24.84 -1.43
C LEU A 209 -57.38 -23.56 -2.26
N GLN A 210 -58.28 -23.55 -3.24
CA GLN A 210 -58.53 -22.48 -4.20
C GLN A 210 -59.46 -21.41 -3.62
N SER A 211 -59.25 -20.21 -4.17
CA SER A 211 -60.23 -19.16 -4.48
C SER A 211 -61.05 -18.52 -3.36
N ALA A 212 -60.75 -17.24 -3.09
CA ALA A 212 -61.78 -16.22 -2.90
C ALA A 212 -61.31 -14.86 -3.45
N GLU A 213 -62.27 -14.20 -4.09
CA GLU A 213 -62.22 -12.98 -4.90
C GLU A 213 -61.95 -11.66 -4.13
N PRO A 214 -61.74 -10.52 -4.83
CA PRO A 214 -60.99 -9.38 -4.32
C PRO A 214 -61.87 -8.39 -3.54
N LEU A 215 -61.35 -7.88 -2.41
CA LEU A 215 -62.00 -6.80 -1.67
C LEU A 215 -61.08 -5.58 -1.48
N ARG A 216 -61.49 -4.53 -2.21
CA ARG A 216 -61.47 -3.09 -1.93
C ARG A 216 -60.43 -2.54 -0.93
N LYS A 217 -59.66 -1.58 -1.45
CA LYS A 217 -58.87 -0.60 -0.69
C LYS A 217 -59.70 0.04 0.43
N TYR A 218 -59.34 -0.27 1.66
CA TYR A 218 -59.60 0.57 2.83
C TYR A 218 -58.25 0.99 3.42
N GLN A 219 -58.08 2.30 3.59
CA GLN A 219 -57.03 2.89 4.40
C GLN A 219 -57.31 2.64 5.89
N THR A 220 -56.21 2.58 6.67
CA THR A 220 -56.14 2.64 8.14
C THR A 220 -56.60 1.36 8.86
N GLN A 221 -55.90 0.75 9.83
CA GLN A 221 -54.84 1.16 10.76
C GLN A 221 -53.90 -0.03 10.98
N TYR A 222 -52.59 0.18 10.90
CA TYR A 222 -51.65 -0.83 11.42
C TYR A 222 -51.62 -0.67 12.95
N ARG A 223 -52.28 -1.59 13.66
CA ARG A 223 -51.94 -1.88 15.06
C ARG A 223 -50.55 -2.51 15.05
N PRO A 224 -49.56 -1.99 15.78
CA PRO A 224 -48.31 -2.71 15.94
C PRO A 224 -48.64 -4.04 16.63
N SER A 225 -48.27 -5.16 16.00
CA SER A 225 -48.31 -6.48 16.61
C SER A 225 -47.26 -6.50 17.73
N THR A 226 -47.73 -6.20 18.94
CA THR A 226 -47.01 -6.12 20.23
C THR A 226 -46.26 -7.39 20.67
N GLU A 227 -46.00 -8.33 19.76
CA GLU A 227 -45.36 -9.62 20.07
C GLU A 227 -44.02 -9.83 19.36
N TYR A 228 -43.68 -9.07 18.31
CA TYR A 228 -42.33 -9.15 17.70
C TYR A 228 -41.31 -8.19 18.33
N GLU A 229 -41.75 -7.15 19.05
CA GLU A 229 -40.84 -6.18 19.69
C GLU A 229 -40.36 -6.62 21.09
N ARG A 230 -40.97 -7.65 21.70
CA ARG A 230 -40.64 -8.06 23.08
C ARG A 230 -39.36 -8.90 23.22
N GLN A 231 -38.74 -9.33 22.12
CA GLN A 231 -37.47 -10.07 22.17
C GLN A 231 -36.21 -9.21 21.95
N LEU A 232 -36.34 -7.90 21.70
CA LEU A 232 -35.19 -6.99 21.51
C LEU A 232 -34.68 -6.32 22.79
N THR A 233 -35.21 -6.70 23.96
CA THR A 233 -34.78 -6.21 25.28
C THR A 233 -33.87 -7.17 26.03
N GLN A 234 -32.99 -7.89 25.32
CA GLN A 234 -31.75 -8.34 25.95
C GLN A 234 -30.66 -7.35 25.56
N LYS A 235 -30.23 -6.56 26.54
CA LYS A 235 -29.07 -5.68 26.48
C LYS A 235 -27.82 -6.57 26.32
N ARG A 236 -27.60 -7.10 25.11
CA ARG A 236 -26.42 -7.89 24.79
C ARG A 236 -25.28 -6.91 24.55
N ASN A 237 -24.26 -6.99 25.39
CA ASN A 237 -23.07 -6.19 25.25
C ASN A 237 -22.34 -6.67 24.00
N PHE A 238 -22.44 -5.92 22.91
CA PHE A 238 -21.58 -6.10 21.76
C PHE A 238 -20.51 -5.01 21.78
N LEU A 239 -19.30 -5.38 21.37
CA LEU A 239 -18.18 -4.47 21.18
C LEU A 239 -17.78 -4.48 19.71
N GLN A 240 -17.63 -3.30 19.13
CA GLN A 240 -17.06 -3.17 17.79
C GLN A 240 -15.56 -2.92 17.91
N ILE A 241 -14.77 -3.71 17.20
CA ILE A 241 -13.31 -3.61 17.18
C ILE A 241 -12.86 -3.29 15.74
N HIS A 242 -12.07 -2.22 15.59
CA HIS A 242 -11.51 -1.77 14.31
C HIS A 242 -12.55 -1.58 13.19
N ASP A 243 -13.77 -1.17 13.54
CA ASP A 243 -14.93 -0.99 12.64
C ASP A 243 -15.28 -2.20 11.75
N SER A 244 -14.65 -3.34 11.97
CA SER A 244 -14.72 -4.52 11.10
C SER A 244 -15.29 -5.74 11.83
N TYR A 245 -15.03 -5.85 13.14
CA TYR A 245 -15.47 -7.01 13.92
C TYR A 245 -16.52 -6.62 14.95
N ILE A 246 -17.60 -7.39 15.00
CA ILE A 246 -18.58 -7.34 16.09
C ILE A 246 -18.32 -8.54 17.00
N VAL A 247 -17.98 -8.25 18.26
CA VAL A 247 -17.78 -9.25 19.30
C VAL A 247 -18.98 -9.24 20.22
N THR A 248 -19.62 -10.40 20.42
CA THR A 248 -20.71 -10.57 21.38
C THR A 248 -20.43 -11.76 22.29
N GLU A 249 -20.78 -11.63 23.56
CA GLU A 249 -20.78 -12.74 24.52
C GLU A 249 -21.98 -13.66 24.27
N THR A 250 -21.75 -14.96 24.31
CA THR A 250 -22.76 -16.03 24.23
C THR A 250 -22.60 -16.96 25.44
N ASP A 251 -23.59 -17.81 25.70
CA ASP A 251 -23.57 -18.75 26.83
C ASP A 251 -22.40 -19.77 26.77
N GLU A 252 -21.74 -19.88 25.62
CA GLU A 252 -20.61 -20.79 25.36
C GLU A 252 -19.26 -20.06 25.18
N GLY A 253 -19.21 -18.72 25.23
CA GLY A 253 -17.98 -17.93 25.09
C GLY A 253 -18.17 -16.62 24.32
N PHE A 254 -17.25 -16.30 23.40
CA PHE A 254 -17.33 -15.10 22.55
C PHE A 254 -17.55 -15.49 21.09
N CYS A 255 -18.51 -14.81 20.44
CA CYS A 255 -18.76 -14.91 19.02
C CYS A 255 -18.18 -13.66 18.34
N ILE A 256 -17.32 -13.87 17.33
CA ILE A 256 -16.74 -12.82 16.50
C ILE A 256 -17.35 -12.92 15.11
N ILE A 257 -17.94 -11.82 14.65
CA ILE A 257 -18.53 -11.67 13.33
C ILE A 257 -17.65 -10.69 12.55
N ASP A 258 -17.16 -11.13 11.38
CA ASP A 258 -16.48 -10.32 10.34
C ASP A 258 -17.52 -9.81 9.34
#